data_AF-A0A564Z4P4-F1
#
_entry.id   AF-A0A564Z4P4-F1
#
_cell.length_a   1.000
_cell.length_b   1.000
_cell.length_c   1.000
_cell.angle_alpha   90.00
_cell.angle_beta   90.00
_cell.angle_gamma   90.00
#
_symmetry.space_group_name_H-M   'P 1'
#
loop_
_entity.id
_entity.type
_entity.pdbx_description
1 polymer ?
#
loop_
_entity_poly.entity_id
_entity_poly.type
_entity_poly.pdbx_seq_one_letter_code
_entity_poly.pdbx_strand_id
1 'polypeptide(L)'
;MNLSKPNKNNNDYVKNVGEFQYEPTAGEVFATWHARNRDAYGNRMAGLPDEKRVTMLFPKFNKSNHHLYLAYLLPLSPKDSTFGRTIEKCEMFGDNIPLYNRHLSA
;
A
#
# COMPACT_ATOMS: atom_id res chain seq x y z
N MET A 1 -24.91 28.97 -6.61
CA MET A 1 -24.68 27.69 -7.30
C MET A 1 -23.84 26.81 -6.40
N ASN A 2 -24.39 25.72 -5.86
CA ASN A 2 -23.62 24.75 -5.10
C ASN A 2 -22.95 23.78 -6.09
N LEU A 3 -21.63 23.92 -6.25
CA LEU A 3 -20.80 22.93 -6.93
C LEU A 3 -20.72 21.69 -6.04
N SER A 4 -21.74 20.82 -6.15
CA SER A 4 -21.63 19.45 -5.66
C SER A 4 -20.41 18.83 -6.33
N LYS A 5 -19.35 18.61 -5.53
CA LYS A 5 -18.18 17.85 -5.99
C LYS A 5 -18.69 16.48 -6.43
N PRO A 6 -18.26 15.96 -7.60
CA PRO A 6 -18.68 14.63 -7.99
C PRO A 6 -18.27 13.68 -6.87
N ASN A 7 -19.24 12.88 -6.38
CA ASN A 7 -19.01 11.74 -5.51
C ASN A 7 -18.22 10.69 -6.32
N LYS A 8 -16.98 11.03 -6.66
CA LYS A 8 -16.07 10.14 -7.37
C LYS A 8 -15.76 9.03 -6.39
N ASN A 9 -16.18 7.81 -6.73
CA ASN A 9 -15.94 6.67 -5.87
C ASN A 9 -14.43 6.63 -5.54
N ASN A 10 -14.08 6.30 -4.31
CA ASN A 10 -12.68 6.37 -3.89
C ASN A 10 -11.80 5.40 -4.72
N ASN A 11 -12.38 4.34 -5.27
CA ASN A 11 -11.66 3.38 -6.10
C ASN A 11 -11.30 3.90 -7.51
N ASP A 12 -11.89 4.98 -8.01
CA ASP A 12 -11.67 5.44 -9.38
C ASP A 12 -10.21 5.86 -9.62
N TYR A 13 -9.50 6.27 -8.57
CA TYR A 13 -8.10 6.64 -8.62
C TYR A 13 -7.18 5.42 -8.84
N VAL A 14 -7.61 4.24 -8.38
CA VAL A 14 -6.82 3.00 -8.36
C VAL A 14 -7.51 1.84 -9.09
N LYS A 15 -8.52 2.13 -9.91
CA LYS A 15 -9.29 1.09 -10.61
C LYS A 15 -8.44 0.22 -11.54
N ASN A 16 -7.35 0.77 -12.08
CA ASN A 16 -6.42 0.07 -12.97
C ASN A 16 -5.22 -0.52 -12.21
N VAL A 17 -5.12 -0.30 -10.90
CA VAL A 17 -4.07 -0.87 -10.06
C VAL A 17 -4.49 -2.30 -9.68
N GLY A 18 -3.69 -3.29 -10.07
CA GLY A 18 -3.89 -4.67 -9.68
C GLY A 18 -3.72 -4.86 -8.17
N GLU A 19 -4.28 -5.94 -7.62
CA GLU A 19 -4.04 -6.32 -6.23
C GLU A 19 -2.54 -6.58 -5.99
N PHE A 20 -2.07 -6.26 -4.80
CA PHE A 20 -0.75 -6.63 -4.33
C PHE A 20 -0.75 -8.12 -3.97
N GLN A 21 0.19 -8.86 -4.56
CA GLN A 21 0.48 -10.26 -4.28
C GLN A 21 1.89 -10.32 -3.69
N TYR A 22 2.03 -10.94 -2.53
CA TYR A 22 3.32 -11.08 -1.88
C TYR A 22 3.98 -12.38 -2.36
N GLU A 23 5.03 -12.26 -3.17
CA GLU A 23 5.86 -13.38 -3.61
C GLU A 23 7.33 -12.92 -3.63
N PRO A 24 8.01 -12.93 -2.47
CA PRO A 24 9.35 -12.36 -2.34
C PRO A 24 10.39 -13.10 -3.20
N THR A 25 10.19 -14.40 -3.48
CA THR A 25 11.13 -15.17 -4.32
C THR A 25 11.09 -14.75 -5.79
N ALA A 26 9.94 -14.22 -6.24
CA ALA A 26 9.78 -13.63 -7.57
C ALA A 26 10.06 -12.10 -7.57
N GLY A 27 10.47 -11.51 -6.45
CA GLY A 27 10.65 -10.07 -6.31
C GLY A 27 9.34 -9.28 -6.24
N GLU A 28 8.21 -9.94 -6.04
CA GLU A 28 6.89 -9.34 -5.89
C GLU A 28 6.69 -8.93 -4.42
N VAL A 29 7.44 -7.91 -4.01
CA VAL A 29 7.35 -7.27 -2.69
C VAL A 29 6.63 -5.93 -2.79
N PHE A 30 6.23 -5.35 -1.65
CA PHE A 30 5.45 -4.12 -1.68
C PHE A 30 6.21 -2.97 -2.38
N ALA A 31 7.51 -2.85 -2.17
CA ALA A 31 8.33 -1.81 -2.81
C ALA A 31 8.27 -1.87 -4.35
N THR A 32 8.40 -3.06 -4.94
CA THR A 32 8.36 -3.23 -6.40
C THR A 32 6.95 -3.05 -6.95
N TRP A 33 5.93 -3.53 -6.24
CA TRP A 33 4.53 -3.25 -6.58
C TRP A 33 4.18 -1.76 -6.49
N HIS A 34 4.59 -1.07 -5.42
CA HIS A 34 4.34 0.36 -5.23
C HIS A 34 5.07 1.21 -6.27
N ALA A 35 6.33 0.88 -6.60
CA ALA A 35 7.09 1.55 -7.64
C ALA A 35 6.40 1.49 -9.01
N ARG A 36 5.87 0.32 -9.40
CA ARG A 36 5.08 0.16 -10.65
C ARG A 36 3.80 0.99 -10.65
N ASN A 37 3.21 1.24 -9.48
CA ASN A 37 1.96 1.97 -9.30
C ASN A 37 2.15 3.41 -8.79
N ARG A 38 3.38 3.94 -8.82
CA ARG A 38 3.74 5.23 -8.20
C ARG A 38 2.92 6.41 -8.73
N ASP A 39 2.60 6.44 -10.03
CA ASP A 39 1.78 7.52 -10.60
C ASP A 39 0.37 7.56 -9.99
N ALA A 40 -0.22 6.38 -9.73
CA ALA A 40 -1.56 6.26 -9.17
C ALA A 40 -1.62 6.74 -7.71
N TYR A 41 -0.63 6.39 -6.89
CA TYR A 41 -0.59 6.72 -5.46
C TYR A 41 0.12 8.04 -5.14
N GLY A 42 1.01 8.49 -6.01
CA GLY A 42 1.72 9.76 -5.90
C GLY A 42 0.92 10.90 -6.54
N ASN A 43 1.14 11.12 -7.84
CA ASN A 43 0.66 12.30 -8.55
C ASN A 43 -0.87 12.41 -8.56
N ARG A 44 -1.58 11.32 -8.87
CA ARG A 44 -3.05 11.35 -9.01
C ARG A 44 -3.79 11.55 -7.69
N MET A 45 -3.14 11.20 -6.58
CA MET A 45 -3.70 11.37 -5.25
C MET A 45 -3.11 12.54 -4.48
N ALA A 46 -2.16 13.29 -5.05
CA ALA A 46 -1.38 14.32 -4.35
C ALA A 46 -2.21 15.43 -3.67
N GLY A 47 -3.46 15.65 -4.11
CA GLY A 47 -4.40 16.59 -3.48
C GLY A 47 -5.37 15.98 -2.47
N LEU A 48 -5.31 14.67 -2.21
CA LEU A 48 -6.19 13.99 -1.27
C LEU A 48 -5.60 13.98 0.14
N PRO A 49 -6.45 14.03 1.19
CA PRO A 49 -6.03 13.79 2.57
C PRO A 49 -5.40 12.40 2.73
N ASP A 50 -4.44 12.27 3.63
CA ASP A 50 -3.70 11.03 3.85
C ASP A 50 -4.62 9.85 4.21
N GLU A 51 -5.59 10.05 5.11
CA GLU A 51 -6.62 9.06 5.45
C GLU A 51 -7.32 8.51 4.20
N LYS A 52 -7.61 9.38 3.23
CA LYS A 52 -8.27 9.00 1.98
C LYS A 52 -7.35 8.19 1.07
N ARG A 53 -6.05 8.45 1.06
CA ARG A 53 -5.07 7.67 0.28
C ARG A 53 -4.82 6.32 0.91
N VAL A 54 -4.69 6.29 2.24
CA VAL A 54 -4.54 5.07 3.04
C VAL A 54 -5.75 4.14 2.83
N THR A 55 -6.98 4.68 2.86
CA THR A 55 -8.19 3.91 2.58
C THR A 55 -8.31 3.38 1.14
N MET A 56 -7.69 4.03 0.15
CA MET A 56 -7.60 3.52 -1.23
C MET A 56 -6.51 2.47 -1.43
N LEU A 57 -5.53 2.41 -0.55
CA LEU A 57 -4.47 1.39 -0.57
C LEU A 57 -4.98 0.05 -0.02
N PHE A 58 -5.81 0.06 1.03
CA PHE A 58 -6.28 -1.16 1.71
C PHE A 58 -6.93 -2.21 0.80
N PRO A 59 -7.84 -1.86 -0.13
CA PRO A 59 -8.49 -2.86 -0.98
C PRO A 59 -7.53 -3.59 -1.92
N LYS A 60 -6.29 -3.12 -2.06
CA LYS A 60 -5.27 -3.79 -2.89
C LYS A 60 -4.53 -4.89 -2.16
N PHE A 61 -4.58 -4.92 -0.83
CA PHE A 61 -4.10 -6.09 -0.10
C PHE A 61 -5.14 -7.20 -0.26
N ASN A 62 -4.78 -8.25 -1.00
CA ASN A 62 -5.64 -9.41 -1.15
C ASN A 62 -5.87 -10.13 0.21
N LYS A 63 -6.83 -11.06 0.25
CA LYS A 63 -7.15 -11.80 1.48
C LYS A 63 -5.96 -12.56 2.07
N SER A 64 -5.06 -13.11 1.23
CA SER A 64 -3.88 -13.82 1.71
C SER A 64 -2.87 -12.89 2.40
N ASN A 65 -2.85 -11.61 2.03
CA ASN A 65 -1.99 -10.58 2.61
C ASN A 65 -2.63 -9.85 3.79
N HIS A 66 -3.84 -10.25 4.22
CA HIS A 66 -4.55 -9.62 5.33
C HIS A 66 -3.76 -9.73 6.66
N HIS A 67 -2.99 -10.80 6.86
CA HIS A 67 -2.12 -10.94 8.03
C HIS A 67 -1.01 -9.89 8.06
N LEU A 68 -0.46 -9.50 6.90
CA LEU A 68 0.55 -8.44 6.77
C LEU A 68 -0.05 -7.08 7.16
N TYR A 69 -1.27 -6.81 6.68
CA TYR A 69 -2.03 -5.64 7.09
C TYR A 69 -2.21 -5.59 8.62
N LEU A 70 -2.68 -6.69 9.22
CA LEU A 70 -2.91 -6.77 10.67
C LEU A 70 -1.63 -6.54 11.49
N ALA A 71 -0.49 -7.08 11.04
CA ALA A 71 0.75 -7.02 11.82
C ALA A 71 1.43 -5.63 11.79
N TYR A 72 1.27 -4.83 10.72
CA TYR A 72 2.10 -3.63 10.53
C TYR A 72 1.30 -2.33 10.37
N LEU A 73 0.08 -2.42 9.83
CA LEU A 73 -0.80 -1.28 9.60
C LEU A 73 -1.85 -1.12 10.71
N LEU A 74 -2.36 -2.23 11.27
CA LEU A 74 -3.32 -2.19 12.38
C LEU A 74 -2.83 -1.52 13.68
N PRO A 75 -1.53 -1.49 14.02
CA PRO A 75 -1.05 -0.68 15.16
C PRO A 75 -1.31 0.82 14.98
N LEU A 76 -1.79 1.25 13.81
CA LEU A 76 -2.12 2.63 13.48
C LEU A 76 -3.59 2.73 13.06
N SER A 77 -4.32 3.67 13.64
CA SER A 77 -5.57 4.14 13.04
C SER A 77 -5.23 4.80 11.70
N PRO A 78 -6.02 4.62 10.63
CA PRO A 78 -5.89 5.39 9.38
C PRO A 78 -5.91 6.91 9.60
N LYS A 79 -6.48 7.37 10.72
CA LYS A 79 -6.51 8.79 11.13
C LYS A 79 -5.22 9.25 11.82
N ASP A 80 -4.45 8.31 12.37
CA ASP A 80 -3.24 8.56 13.16
C ASP A 80 -1.95 8.28 12.35
N SER A 81 -2.09 7.93 11.06
CA SER A 81 -0.97 7.62 10.16
C SER A 81 -1.00 8.52 8.93
N THR A 82 0.15 9.09 8.59
CA THR A 82 0.33 9.77 7.31
C THR A 82 0.44 8.74 6.19
N PHE A 83 0.15 9.16 4.96
CA PHE A 83 0.26 8.28 3.81
C PHE A 83 1.71 7.86 3.59
N GLY A 84 2.67 8.79 3.75
CA GLY A 84 4.10 8.50 3.65
C GLY A 84 4.57 7.45 4.67
N ARG A 85 4.18 7.59 5.94
CA ARG A 85 4.54 6.62 7.00
C ARG A 85 3.93 5.24 6.75
N THR A 86 2.73 5.22 6.17
CA THR A 86 2.06 3.98 5.76
C THR A 86 2.86 3.27 4.68
N ILE A 87 3.29 3.99 3.64
CA ILE A 87 4.12 3.44 2.56
C ILE A 87 5.47 2.94 3.10
N GLU A 88 6.15 3.71 3.93
CA GLU A 88 7.46 3.34 4.51
C GLU A 88 7.37 2.01 5.28
N LYS A 89 6.37 1.87 6.16
CA LYS A 89 6.11 0.61 6.85
C LYS A 89 5.81 -0.53 5.89
N CYS A 90 5.11 -0.23 4.80
CA CYS A 90 4.81 -1.26 3.82
C CYS A 90 6.04 -1.70 3.02
N GLU A 91 6.95 -0.79 2.71
CA GLU A 91 8.20 -1.13 2.02
C GLU A 91 9.09 -2.03 2.89
N MET A 92 9.04 -1.87 4.22
CA MET A 92 9.71 -2.77 5.18
C MET A 92 9.18 -4.22 5.16
N PHE A 93 8.01 -4.52 4.57
CA PHE A 93 7.46 -5.89 4.50
C PHE A 93 8.32 -6.87 3.69
N GLY A 94 9.07 -6.39 2.71
CA GLY A 94 9.81 -7.25 1.75
C GLY A 94 11.29 -7.43 2.06
N ASP A 95 11.90 -6.42 2.69
CA ASP A 95 13.34 -6.42 2.96
C ASP A 95 13.70 -7.12 4.28
N ASN A 96 12.72 -7.32 5.17
CA ASN A 96 12.89 -7.97 6.47
C ASN A 96 12.58 -9.47 6.44
N ILE A 97 13.06 -10.21 5.44
CA ILE A 97 13.45 -11.59 5.73
C ILE A 97 14.54 -11.45 6.80
N PRO A 98 14.41 -12.04 8.00
CA PRO A 98 15.45 -11.97 9.00
C PRO A 98 16.77 -12.39 8.34
N LEU A 99 17.81 -11.56 8.48
CA LEU A 99 19.16 -11.80 7.95
C LEU A 99 19.70 -13.21 8.30
N TYR A 100 19.08 -13.90 9.26
CA TYR A 100 19.32 -15.29 9.61
C TYR A 100 19.19 -16.28 8.44
N ASN A 101 18.35 -16.03 7.43
CA ASN A 101 18.19 -16.96 6.29
C ASN A 101 19.17 -16.73 5.14
N ARG A 102 20.10 -15.76 5.22
CA ARG A 102 21.09 -15.49 4.16
C ARG A 102 22.25 -16.49 4.14
N HIS A 103 22.39 -17.35 5.16
CA HIS A 103 23.51 -18.29 5.30
C HIS A 103 23.22 -19.73 4.83
N LEU A 104 22.01 -20.05 4.36
CA LEU A 104 21.68 -21.43 3.93
C LEU A 104 21.70 -21.66 2.42
N SER A 105 22.28 -20.74 1.66
CA SER A 105 22.64 -20.98 0.26
C SER A 105 24.12 -20.66 0.06
N ALA A 106 24.96 -21.63 0.39
CA ALA A 106 26.35 -21.73 -0.06
C ALA A 106 26.56 -23.14 -0.64
#